data_AF-A0A9J6H6W6-F1
#
_entry.id   AF-A0A9J6H6W6-F1
#
_cell.length_a   1.000
_cell.length_b   1.000
_cell.length_c   1.000
_cell.angle_alpha   90.00
_cell.angle_beta   90.00
_cell.angle_gamma   90.00
#
_symmetry.space_group_name_H-M   'P 1'
#
loop_
_entity.id
_entity.type
_entity.pdbx_description
1 polymer ?
#
loop_
_entity_poly.entity_id
_entity_poly.type
_entity_poly.pdbx_seq_one_letter_code
_entity_poly.pdbx_strand_id
1 'polypeptide(L)'
;MVCLIMRSTSPLLVDSALILLQTVPTHIQMESLQRKLLQEVEGVLAVHEFHVWQLAGERIIASAHIRCKDLHDYMQVAERVKEFFHNQGIHSTTIQPEFVQLESGDDKDCVLDCPSRTNCVAQTCCGPRGKDGGPEGPPAVMADGAGTLRQRPPTEQLSTPA
;
A
#
# COMPACT_ATOMS: atom_id res chain seq x y z
N MET A 1 -9.91 25.35 44.89
CA MET A 1 -9.27 26.11 43.79
C MET A 1 -8.72 25.19 42.71
N VAL A 2 -7.82 24.24 43.03
CA VAL A 2 -7.24 23.28 42.06
C VAL A 2 -8.29 22.47 41.30
N CYS A 3 -9.31 21.94 41.98
CA CYS A 3 -10.37 21.15 41.33
C CYS A 3 -11.20 21.96 40.32
N LEU A 4 -11.33 23.29 40.50
CA LEU A 4 -12.03 24.16 39.55
C LEU A 4 -11.19 24.35 38.28
N ILE A 5 -9.88 24.57 38.44
CA ILE A 5 -8.93 24.70 37.32
C ILE A 5 -8.86 23.39 36.53
N MET A 6 -8.75 22.25 37.22
CA MET A 6 -8.73 20.94 36.55
C MET A 6 -9.99 20.68 35.72
N ARG A 7 -11.17 21.05 36.24
CA ARG A 7 -12.44 20.89 35.51
C ARG A 7 -12.57 21.83 34.30
N SER A 8 -12.04 23.05 34.39
CA SER A 8 -12.05 23.97 33.24
C SER A 8 -11.02 23.59 32.18
N THR A 9 -9.89 22.99 32.58
CA THR A 9 -8.80 22.65 31.67
C THR A 9 -8.95 21.25 31.06
N SER A 10 -9.69 20.34 31.68
CA SER A 10 -9.92 19.00 31.14
C SER A 10 -10.48 18.97 29.71
N PRO A 11 -11.53 19.75 29.33
CA PRO A 11 -12.00 19.74 27.93
C PRO A 11 -10.92 20.25 26.98
N LEU A 12 -10.20 21.31 27.34
CA LEU A 12 -9.14 21.89 26.52
C LEU A 12 -7.97 20.90 26.30
N LEU A 13 -7.64 20.11 27.33
CA LEU A 13 -6.64 19.05 27.22
C LEU A 13 -7.10 17.94 26.29
N VAL A 14 -8.38 17.53 26.36
CA VAL A 14 -8.94 16.52 25.47
C VAL A 14 -8.93 17.02 24.03
N ASP A 15 -9.40 18.23 23.78
CA ASP A 15 -9.40 18.83 22.43
C ASP A 15 -7.99 18.92 21.85
N SER A 16 -7.03 19.37 22.67
CA SER A 16 -5.62 19.41 22.27
C SER A 16 -5.05 18.01 22.00
N ALA A 17 -5.38 17.03 22.83
CA ALA A 17 -4.97 15.65 22.62
C ALA A 17 -5.55 15.06 21.34
N LEU A 18 -6.83 15.35 21.03
CA LEU A 18 -7.48 14.90 19.80
C LEU A 18 -6.82 15.47 18.54
N ILE A 19 -6.39 16.74 18.59
CA ILE A 19 -5.60 17.37 17.51
C ILE A 19 -4.25 16.67 17.36
N LEU A 20 -3.55 16.42 18.46
CA LEU A 20 -2.23 15.74 18.44
C LEU A 20 -2.33 14.29 17.96
N LEU A 21 -3.43 13.62 18.25
CA LEU A 21 -3.74 12.26 17.81
C LEU A 21 -4.22 12.20 16.36
N GLN A 22 -4.32 13.34 15.66
CA GLN A 22 -4.77 13.44 14.27
C GLN A 22 -6.12 12.77 14.05
N THR A 23 -7.07 13.03 14.95
CA THR A 23 -8.39 12.41 14.90
C THR A 23 -9.16 12.85 13.66
N VAL A 24 -9.87 11.90 13.03
CA VAL A 24 -10.75 12.16 11.89
C VAL A 24 -11.99 12.96 12.35
N PRO A 25 -12.36 14.06 11.67
CA PRO A 25 -13.56 14.82 12.00
C PRO A 25 -14.84 13.97 11.81
N THR A 26 -15.76 14.02 12.78
CA THR A 26 -16.96 13.16 12.80
C THR A 26 -17.97 13.42 11.67
N HIS A 27 -17.89 14.57 11.02
CA HIS A 27 -18.78 14.96 9.92
C HIS A 27 -18.28 14.50 8.54
N ILE A 28 -17.05 13.97 8.45
CA ILE A 28 -16.44 13.52 7.20
C ILE A 28 -16.64 12.01 7.02
N GLN A 29 -17.39 11.63 5.99
CA GLN A 29 -17.56 10.23 5.58
C GLN A 29 -16.53 9.85 4.52
N MET A 30 -15.43 9.25 4.94
CA MET A 30 -14.27 8.88 4.10
C MET A 30 -14.66 8.11 2.84
N GLU A 31 -15.46 7.06 2.96
CA GLU A 31 -15.87 6.23 1.81
C GLU A 31 -16.68 7.02 0.78
N SER A 32 -17.55 7.92 1.23
CA SER A 32 -18.36 8.72 0.31
C SER A 32 -17.52 9.74 -0.44
N LEU A 33 -16.54 10.34 0.23
CA LEU A 33 -15.56 11.26 -0.36
C LEU A 33 -14.70 10.55 -1.41
N GLN A 34 -14.18 9.36 -1.10
CA GLN A 34 -13.40 8.56 -2.05
C GLN A 34 -14.23 8.17 -3.27
N ARG A 35 -15.47 7.71 -3.08
CA ARG A 35 -16.37 7.36 -4.20
C ARG A 35 -16.67 8.57 -5.07
N LYS A 36 -16.98 9.72 -4.49
CA LYS A 36 -17.22 10.96 -5.23
C LYS A 36 -15.97 11.42 -5.99
N LEU A 37 -14.80 11.36 -5.37
CA LEU A 37 -13.54 11.72 -6.00
C LEU A 37 -13.30 10.89 -7.28
N LEU A 38 -13.50 9.57 -7.20
CA LEU A 38 -13.36 8.66 -8.35
C LEU A 38 -14.41 8.89 -9.45
N GLN A 39 -15.59 9.42 -9.09
CA GLN A 39 -16.67 9.68 -10.04
C GLN A 39 -16.56 11.05 -10.70
N GLU A 40 -16.12 12.06 -9.96
CA GLU A 40 -16.12 13.46 -10.40
C GLU A 40 -14.79 13.89 -11.04
N VAL A 41 -13.66 13.26 -10.67
CA VAL A 41 -12.34 13.63 -11.18
C VAL A 41 -11.80 12.60 -12.16
N GLU A 42 -11.95 12.90 -13.45
CA GLU A 42 -11.37 12.10 -14.52
C GLU A 42 -9.84 12.11 -14.48
N GLY A 43 -9.23 10.91 -14.55
CA GLY A 43 -7.77 10.72 -14.51
C GLY A 43 -7.28 10.07 -13.22
N VAL A 44 -8.11 10.05 -12.17
CA VAL A 44 -7.84 9.24 -10.97
C VAL A 44 -8.23 7.78 -11.24
N LEU A 45 -7.26 6.87 -11.18
CA LEU A 45 -7.49 5.44 -11.39
C LEU A 45 -7.86 4.72 -10.08
N ALA A 46 -7.22 5.13 -8.98
CA ALA A 46 -7.46 4.57 -7.65
C ALA A 46 -6.98 5.54 -6.57
N VAL A 47 -7.51 5.37 -5.36
CA VAL A 47 -7.02 6.02 -4.14
C VAL A 47 -6.60 4.92 -3.18
N HIS A 48 -5.31 4.78 -2.91
CA HIS A 48 -4.81 3.69 -2.06
C HIS A 48 -4.82 4.06 -0.58
N GLU A 49 -4.42 5.29 -0.27
CA GLU A 49 -4.41 5.83 1.08
C GLU A 49 -5.13 7.17 1.06
N PHE A 50 -6.05 7.37 2.01
CA PHE A 50 -6.71 8.64 2.22
C PHE A 50 -6.81 8.86 3.72
N HIS A 51 -6.20 9.93 4.19
CA HIS A 51 -6.17 10.30 5.59
C HIS A 51 -6.66 11.74 5.73
N VAL A 52 -7.62 11.97 6.62
CA VAL A 52 -8.18 13.29 6.91
C VAL A 52 -8.08 13.51 8.41
N TRP A 53 -7.56 14.65 8.83
CA TRP A 53 -7.43 15.00 10.23
C TRP A 53 -7.73 16.47 10.46
N GLN A 54 -8.04 16.81 11.71
CA GLN A 54 -8.26 18.18 12.14
C GLN A 54 -6.95 18.80 12.62
N LEU A 55 -6.55 19.90 12.00
CA LEU A 55 -5.57 20.83 12.52
C LEU A 55 -6.27 21.84 13.44
N ALA A 56 -5.54 22.40 14.40
CA ALA A 56 -6.07 23.31 15.41
C ALA A 56 -7.19 24.26 14.93
N GLY A 57 -8.26 24.35 15.72
CA GLY A 57 -9.51 25.03 15.32
C GLY A 57 -10.34 24.18 14.37
N GLU A 58 -10.99 24.79 13.39
CA GLU A 58 -11.87 24.11 12.40
C GLU A 58 -11.14 23.76 11.08
N ARG A 59 -9.80 23.78 11.07
CA ARG A 59 -9.03 23.55 9.84
C ARG A 59 -8.87 22.07 9.56
N ILE A 60 -9.46 21.59 8.48
CA ILE A 60 -9.36 20.19 8.05
C ILE A 60 -8.24 20.04 7.03
N ILE A 61 -7.36 19.07 7.24
CA ILE A 61 -6.25 18.74 6.35
C ILE A 61 -6.41 17.30 5.88
N ALA A 62 -6.02 17.03 4.63
CA ALA A 62 -6.02 15.69 4.09
C ALA A 62 -4.70 15.32 3.41
N SER A 63 -4.38 14.04 3.41
CA SER A 63 -3.35 13.43 2.57
C SER A 63 -3.97 12.29 1.75
N ALA A 64 -3.65 12.23 0.46
CA ALA A 64 -4.18 11.22 -0.43
C ALA A 64 -3.09 10.67 -1.36
N HIS A 65 -3.06 9.36 -1.51
CA HIS A 65 -2.25 8.67 -2.51
C HIS A 65 -3.13 8.33 -3.70
N ILE A 66 -2.82 8.93 -4.85
CA ILE A 66 -3.66 8.91 -6.03
C ILE A 66 -2.93 8.22 -7.16
N ARG A 67 -3.53 7.15 -7.67
CA ARG A 67 -3.00 6.41 -8.82
C ARG A 67 -3.36 7.14 -10.11
N CYS A 68 -2.36 7.50 -10.90
CA CYS A 68 -2.50 8.18 -12.19
C CYS A 68 -1.74 7.45 -13.30
N LYS A 69 -2.04 7.77 -14.56
CA LYS A 69 -1.36 7.15 -15.73
C LYS A 69 0.10 7.57 -15.83
N ASP A 70 0.33 8.87 -15.89
CA ASP A 70 1.65 9.46 -16.11
C ASP A 70 1.75 10.84 -15.44
N LEU A 71 2.97 11.39 -15.41
CA LEU A 71 3.26 12.66 -14.76
C LEU A 71 2.54 13.85 -15.43
N HIS A 72 2.31 13.79 -16.74
CA HIS A 72 1.67 14.87 -17.47
C HIS A 72 0.19 14.97 -17.13
N ASP A 73 -0.50 13.83 -17.08
CA ASP A 73 -1.89 13.72 -16.65
C ASP A 73 -2.04 14.14 -15.18
N TYR A 74 -1.10 13.73 -14.31
CA TYR A 74 -1.11 14.09 -12.90
C TYR A 74 -1.14 15.61 -12.67
N MET A 75 -0.41 16.42 -13.45
CA MET A 75 -0.40 17.87 -13.24
C MET A 75 -1.81 18.48 -13.34
N GLN A 76 -2.62 18.00 -14.29
CA GLN A 76 -4.00 18.47 -14.49
C GLN A 76 -4.97 17.83 -13.51
N VAL A 77 -4.76 16.56 -13.16
CA VAL A 77 -5.58 15.84 -12.17
C VAL A 77 -5.38 16.44 -10.78
N ALA A 78 -4.16 16.77 -10.38
CA ALA A 78 -3.84 17.30 -9.05
C ALA A 78 -4.57 18.61 -8.76
N GLU A 79 -4.72 19.49 -9.75
CA GLU A 79 -5.49 20.74 -9.61
C GLU A 79 -6.98 20.44 -9.38
N ARG A 80 -7.57 19.56 -10.20
CA ARG A 80 -8.98 19.14 -10.07
C ARG A 80 -9.27 18.44 -8.75
N VAL A 81 -8.35 17.58 -8.29
CA VAL A 81 -8.44 16.93 -6.97
C VAL A 81 -8.39 17.96 -5.84
N LYS A 82 -7.47 18.94 -5.91
CA LYS A 82 -7.39 20.01 -4.91
C LYS A 82 -8.67 20.82 -4.84
N GLU A 83 -9.24 21.18 -5.98
CA GLU A 83 -10.50 21.90 -6.06
C GLU A 83 -11.67 21.09 -5.51
N PHE A 84 -11.76 19.80 -5.86
CA PHE A 84 -12.75 18.89 -5.31
C PHE A 84 -12.70 18.85 -3.78
N PHE A 85 -11.53 18.65 -3.19
CA PHE A 85 -11.40 18.60 -1.74
C PHE A 85 -11.68 19.96 -1.08
N HIS A 86 -11.31 21.06 -1.72
CA HIS A 86 -11.67 22.40 -1.27
C HIS A 86 -13.20 22.57 -1.18
N ASN A 87 -13.94 22.09 -2.19
CA ASN A 87 -15.40 22.12 -2.20
C ASN A 87 -16.05 21.21 -1.15
N GLN A 88 -15.34 20.17 -0.68
CA GLN A 88 -15.78 19.32 0.43
C GLN A 88 -15.39 19.89 1.82
N GLY A 89 -14.85 21.11 1.89
CA GLY A 89 -14.48 21.77 3.15
C GLY A 89 -13.09 21.41 3.69
N ILE A 90 -12.28 20.68 2.91
CA ILE A 90 -10.89 20.39 3.26
C ILE A 90 -10.04 21.60 2.88
N HIS A 91 -9.37 22.19 3.86
CA HIS A 91 -8.67 23.46 3.70
C HIS A 91 -7.33 23.31 2.96
N SER A 92 -6.66 22.17 3.15
CA SER A 92 -5.40 21.86 2.48
C SER A 92 -5.30 20.36 2.24
N THR A 93 -4.80 19.97 1.07
CA THR A 93 -4.60 18.58 0.71
C THR A 93 -3.19 18.37 0.17
N THR A 94 -2.49 17.37 0.70
CA THR A 94 -1.25 16.82 0.12
C THR A 94 -1.59 15.62 -0.75
N ILE A 95 -1.16 15.66 -2.01
CA ILE A 95 -1.43 14.59 -2.98
C ILE A 95 -0.09 13.93 -3.33
N GLN A 96 0.01 12.63 -3.09
CA GLN A 96 1.13 11.82 -3.53
C GLN A 96 0.72 11.06 -4.80
N PRO A 97 1.35 11.31 -5.95
CA PRO A 97 1.07 10.55 -7.17
C PRO A 97 1.70 9.18 -7.11
N GLU A 98 0.96 8.17 -7.59
CA GLU A 98 1.45 6.84 -7.84
C GLU A 98 1.18 6.49 -9.31
N PHE A 99 2.22 6.13 -10.07
CA PHE A 99 2.06 5.89 -11.50
C PHE A 99 1.94 4.40 -11.79
N VAL A 100 1.16 4.05 -12.82
CA VAL A 100 0.90 2.64 -13.21
C VAL A 100 2.17 1.93 -13.72
N GLN A 101 3.29 2.63 -13.87
CA GLN A 101 4.51 2.14 -14.49
C GLN A 101 5.76 2.36 -13.63
N LEU A 102 5.78 1.72 -12.45
CA LEU A 102 7.00 1.30 -11.74
C LEU A 102 6.84 -0.07 -11.06
N GLU A 103 5.68 -0.73 -11.25
CA GLU A 103 5.57 -2.17 -11.07
C GLU A 103 5.99 -2.79 -12.41
N SER A 104 7.29 -2.73 -12.72
CA SER A 104 7.87 -3.67 -13.67
C SER A 104 7.76 -5.04 -13.02
N GLY A 105 6.56 -5.63 -13.10
CA GLY A 105 6.35 -7.05 -13.05
C GLY A 105 7.02 -7.68 -14.27
N ASP A 106 8.34 -7.61 -14.33
CA ASP A 106 9.13 -8.72 -14.85
C ASP A 106 9.21 -9.74 -13.72
N ASP A 107 8.09 -10.44 -13.57
CA ASP A 107 8.07 -11.79 -13.04
C ASP A 107 9.22 -12.54 -13.74
N LYS A 108 10.28 -12.84 -12.98
CA LYS A 108 11.53 -13.57 -13.32
C LYS A 108 12.86 -12.81 -13.33
N ASP A 109 12.98 -11.57 -12.83
CA ASP A 109 14.33 -11.09 -12.52
C ASP A 109 14.78 -11.51 -11.11
N CYS A 110 15.82 -12.32 -11.05
CA CYS A 110 16.37 -12.76 -9.77
C CYS A 110 17.06 -11.55 -9.14
N VAL A 111 16.40 -10.91 -8.17
CA VAL A 111 16.85 -9.67 -7.50
C VAL A 111 18.27 -9.77 -6.91
N LEU A 112 18.76 -10.99 -6.67
CA LEU A 112 20.11 -11.24 -6.17
C LEU A 112 20.95 -11.94 -7.23
N ASP A 113 21.80 -11.17 -7.91
CA ASP A 113 22.73 -11.68 -8.90
C ASP A 113 24.00 -12.22 -8.21
N CYS A 114 24.34 -13.49 -8.46
CA CYS A 114 25.51 -14.14 -7.85
C CYS A 114 26.75 -13.83 -8.70
N PRO A 115 27.73 -13.04 -8.20
CA PRO A 115 28.92 -12.72 -8.97
C PRO A 115 29.72 -13.99 -9.28
N SER A 116 30.28 -14.06 -10.50
CA SER A 116 30.86 -15.26 -11.11
C SER A 116 32.06 -15.89 -10.37
N ARG A 117 32.50 -15.32 -9.26
CA ARG A 117 33.66 -15.78 -8.47
C ARG A 117 33.29 -16.48 -7.16
N THR A 118 32.01 -16.58 -6.83
CA THR A 118 31.53 -17.16 -5.57
C THR A 118 30.50 -18.25 -5.86
N ASN A 119 30.59 -19.42 -5.22
CA ASN A 119 29.62 -20.50 -5.39
C ASN A 119 28.31 -20.25 -4.61
N CYS A 120 27.70 -19.08 -4.81
CA CYS A 120 26.41 -18.70 -4.20
C CYS A 120 25.19 -19.22 -4.98
N VAL A 121 25.40 -19.82 -6.15
CA VAL A 121 24.34 -20.24 -7.07
C VAL A 121 23.42 -21.30 -6.47
N ALA A 122 23.96 -22.18 -5.61
CA ALA A 122 23.18 -23.19 -4.89
C ALA A 122 22.35 -22.61 -3.73
N GLN A 123 22.52 -21.32 -3.42
CA GLN A 123 21.87 -20.62 -2.30
C GLN A 123 21.01 -19.44 -2.78
N THR A 124 20.79 -19.29 -4.09
CA THR A 124 19.85 -18.30 -4.63
C THR A 124 18.44 -18.89 -4.72
N CYS A 125 17.41 -18.04 -4.57
CA CYS A 125 16.01 -18.43 -4.77
C CYS A 125 15.73 -19.07 -6.14
N CYS A 126 16.57 -18.80 -7.15
CA CYS A 126 16.36 -19.24 -8.54
C CYS A 126 17.23 -20.43 -8.97
N GLY A 127 18.23 -20.83 -8.19
CA GLY A 127 19.21 -21.86 -8.57
C GLY A 127 20.09 -21.49 -9.79
N PRO A 128 20.93 -22.42 -10.26
CA PRO A 128 21.73 -22.24 -11.48
C PRO A 128 20.81 -22.18 -12.70
N ARG A 129 20.70 -20.99 -13.32
CA ARG A 129 20.02 -20.82 -14.62
C ARG A 129 20.75 -21.65 -15.69
N GLY A 130 20.30 -22.89 -15.92
CA GLY A 130 20.65 -23.65 -17.11
C GLY A 130 20.03 -22.97 -18.33
N LYS A 131 20.84 -22.69 -19.36
CA LYS A 131 20.30 -22.40 -20.69
C LYS A 131 19.46 -23.61 -21.11
N ASP A 132 18.14 -23.44 -21.17
CA ASP A 132 17.22 -23.96 -22.19
C ASP A 132 15.78 -24.06 -21.62
N GLY A 133 14.85 -23.33 -22.26
CA GLY A 133 13.42 -23.67 -22.42
C GLY A 133 12.48 -23.83 -21.21
N GLY A 134 11.55 -22.88 -21.04
CA GLY A 134 10.19 -23.10 -20.50
C GLY A 134 10.05 -23.23 -18.96
N PRO A 135 8.93 -22.77 -18.34
CA PRO A 135 8.72 -22.97 -16.92
C PRO A 135 8.07 -24.33 -16.66
N GLU A 136 8.87 -25.37 -16.40
CA GLU A 136 8.45 -26.36 -15.41
C GLU A 136 8.83 -25.80 -14.04
N GLY A 137 7.82 -25.44 -13.25
CA GLY A 137 8.02 -24.90 -11.90
C GLY A 137 8.71 -25.93 -10.99
N PRO A 138 9.61 -25.51 -10.09
CA PRO A 138 10.17 -26.44 -9.12
C PRO A 138 9.10 -26.78 -8.07
N PRO A 139 9.10 -28.01 -7.52
CA PRO A 139 8.11 -28.42 -6.54
C PRO A 139 8.32 -27.65 -5.23
N ALA A 140 7.21 -27.25 -4.61
CA ALA A 140 7.19 -26.58 -3.33
C ALA A 140 7.93 -27.41 -2.27
N VAL A 141 9.05 -26.89 -1.76
CA VAL A 141 9.73 -27.46 -0.60
C VAL A 141 9.14 -26.81 0.64
N MET A 142 8.21 -27.49 1.30
CA MET A 142 7.76 -27.11 2.63
C MET A 142 8.88 -27.42 3.63
N ALA A 143 9.39 -26.39 4.28
CA ALA A 143 10.36 -26.52 5.36
C ALA A 143 9.63 -26.80 6.67
N ASP A 144 9.69 -28.03 7.17
CA ASP A 144 9.33 -28.34 8.55
C ASP A 144 10.58 -28.29 9.44
N GLY A 145 10.43 -27.58 10.55
CA GLY A 145 11.47 -27.35 11.56
C GLY A 145 11.84 -28.62 12.31
N ALA A 146 12.72 -29.42 11.72
CA ALA A 146 13.66 -30.32 12.39
C ALA A 146 14.54 -30.93 11.29
N GLY A 147 15.79 -30.48 11.20
CA GLY A 147 16.72 -30.87 10.15
C GLY A 147 17.06 -32.36 10.14
N THR A 148 16.26 -33.17 9.44
CA THR A 148 16.65 -34.51 8.97
C THR A 148 15.81 -34.88 7.74
N LEU A 149 16.41 -34.74 6.54
CA LEU A 149 15.80 -35.16 5.27
C LEU A 149 15.80 -36.70 5.17
N ARG A 150 14.63 -37.31 5.25
CA ARG A 150 14.42 -38.72 4.84
C ARG A 150 13.55 -38.74 3.59
N GLN A 151 14.05 -39.33 2.51
CA GLN A 151 13.29 -39.51 1.27
C GLN A 151 12.17 -40.54 1.50
N ARG A 152 10.94 -40.19 1.12
CA ARG A 152 9.78 -41.09 1.13
C ARG A 152 9.73 -41.82 -0.23
N PRO A 153 9.51 -43.15 -0.28
CA PRO A 153 9.48 -43.88 -1.54
C PRO A 153 8.23 -43.51 -2.37
N PRO A 154 8.30 -43.60 -3.71
CA PRO A 154 7.21 -43.23 -4.59
C PRO A 154 6.05 -44.23 -4.44
N THR A 155 4.84 -43.70 -4.25
CA THR A 155 3.59 -44.50 -4.22
C THR A 155 3.09 -44.68 -5.65
N GLU A 156 2.79 -45.93 -6.01
CA GLU A 156 2.33 -46.36 -7.34
C GLU A 156 1.11 -45.59 -7.85
N GLN A 157 1.10 -45.31 -9.16
CA GLN A 157 -0.04 -44.73 -9.86
C GLN A 157 -1.16 -45.77 -10.01
N LEU A 158 -2.33 -45.48 -9.45
CA LEU A 158 -3.56 -46.23 -9.72
C LEU A 158 -4.30 -45.54 -10.88
N SER A 159 -4.27 -46.19 -12.03
CA SER A 159 -5.04 -45.86 -13.24
C SER A 159 -6.55 -46.03 -13.01
N THR A 160 -7.34 -45.08 -13.50
CA THR A 160 -8.81 -45.21 -13.62
C THR A 160 -9.16 -45.31 -15.12
N PRO A 161 -9.99 -46.26 -15.56
CA PRO A 161 -10.32 -46.42 -16.98
C PRO A 161 -11.55 -45.58 -17.38
N ALA A 162 -11.64 -45.28 -18.67
CA ALA A 162 -12.88 -45.01 -19.40
C ALA A 162 -13.23 -46.24 -20.25
#